data_AF-A0A7G8G1V5-F1
#
_entry.id   AF-A0A7G8G1V5-F1
#
_cell.length_a   1.000
_cell.length_b   1.000
_cell.length_c   1.000
_cell.angle_alpha   90.00
_cell.angle_beta   90.00
_cell.angle_gamma   90.00
#
_symmetry.space_group_name_H-M   'P 1'
#
loop_
_entity.id
_entity.type
_entity.pdbx_description
1 polymer ?
#
loop_
_entity_poly.entity_id
_entity_poly.type
_entity_poly.pdbx_seq_one_letter_code
_entity_poly.pdbx_strand_id
1 'polypeptide(L)'
;MLENPVIRSIAETRGCSPAQVVLAWDMQRGISAIPKSVKPSRLLENFQAAEIKLSTSELQKIEAIDQNVRLVNGAFWVIEGGPWTLQSLWDTP
;
A
#
# COMPACT_ATOMS: atom_id res chain seq x y z
N MET A 1 -2.10 -7.28 -0.15
CA MET A 1 -2.86 -6.04 0.13
C MET A 1 -4.16 -5.95 -0.68
N LEU A 2 -4.11 -5.84 -2.02
CA LEU A 2 -5.33 -5.69 -2.85
C LEU A 2 -6.31 -6.87 -2.74
N GLU A 3 -5.78 -8.07 -2.52
CA GLU A 3 -6.57 -9.29 -2.32
C GLU A 3 -7.04 -9.45 -0.86
N ASN A 4 -6.67 -8.57 0.06
CA ASN A 4 -7.02 -8.70 1.48
C ASN A 4 -8.55 -8.54 1.66
N PRO A 5 -9.23 -9.43 2.42
CA PRO A 5 -10.67 -9.38 2.61
C PRO A 5 -11.20 -8.06 3.17
N VAL A 6 -10.46 -7.40 4.07
CA VAL A 6 -10.83 -6.10 4.63
C VAL A 6 -10.85 -5.02 3.54
N ILE A 7 -9.81 -4.98 2.69
CA ILE A 7 -9.74 -4.02 1.58
C ILE A 7 -10.87 -4.26 0.58
N ARG A 8 -11.12 -5.52 0.21
CA ARG A 8 -12.22 -5.85 -0.72
C ARG A 8 -13.58 -5.47 -0.14
N SER A 9 -13.85 -5.79 1.13
CA SER A 9 -15.10 -5.46 1.80
C SER A 9 -15.35 -3.94 1.84
N ILE A 10 -14.31 -3.15 2.12
CA ILE A 10 -14.41 -1.68 2.07
C ILE A 10 -14.68 -1.22 0.63
N ALA A 11 -13.96 -1.75 -0.36
CA ALA A 11 -14.13 -1.39 -1.76
C ALA A 11 -15.55 -1.70 -2.27
N GLU A 12 -16.08 -2.88 -1.95
CA GLU A 12 -17.44 -3.31 -2.27
C GLU A 12 -18.48 -2.37 -1.64
N THR A 13 -18.34 -2.06 -0.35
CA THR A 13 -19.25 -1.14 0.37
C THR A 13 -19.25 0.26 -0.24
N ARG A 14 -18.09 0.71 -0.74
CA ARG A 14 -17.90 2.04 -1.32
C ARG A 14 -18.18 2.10 -2.82
N GLY A 15 -18.43 0.96 -3.49
CA GLY A 15 -18.61 0.90 -4.94
C GLY A 15 -17.37 1.32 -5.72
N CYS A 16 -16.17 1.08 -5.18
CA CYS A 16 -14.90 1.45 -5.79
C CYS A 16 -13.98 0.23 -5.90
N SER A 17 -12.77 0.42 -6.44
CA SER A 17 -11.81 -0.69 -6.52
C SER A 17 -10.94 -0.82 -5.25
N PRO A 18 -10.41 -2.02 -4.97
CA PRO A 18 -9.41 -2.21 -3.91
C PRO A 18 -8.18 -1.31 -4.03
N ALA A 19 -7.77 -0.97 -5.25
CA ALA A 19 -6.63 -0.08 -5.48
C ALA A 19 -6.95 1.35 -5.04
N GLN A 20 -8.17 1.84 -5.32
CA GLN A 20 -8.61 3.15 -4.88
C GLN A 20 -8.68 3.26 -3.35
N VAL A 21 -9.12 2.20 -2.67
CA VAL A 21 -9.11 2.16 -1.19
C VAL A 21 -7.70 2.32 -0.62
N VAL A 22 -6.72 1.58 -1.15
CA VAL A 22 -5.34 1.66 -0.68
C VAL A 22 -4.73 3.04 -0.95
N LEU A 23 -4.98 3.60 -2.13
CA LEU A 23 -4.49 4.95 -2.48
C LEU A 23 -5.12 6.03 -1.58
N ALA A 24 -6.43 5.94 -1.32
CA ALA A 24 -7.12 6.86 -0.41
C ALA A 24 -6.55 6.77 1.01
N TRP A 25 -6.24 5.55 1.47
CA TRP A 25 -5.61 5.31 2.77
C TRP A 25 -4.23 5.98 2.88
N ASP A 26 -3.35 5.80 1.89
CA ASP A 26 -2.03 6.46 1.86
C ASP A 26 -2.17 7.99 1.92
N MET A 27 -3.03 8.56 1.06
CA MET A 27 -3.24 10.01 0.99
C MET A 27 -3.80 10.59 2.28
N GLN A 28 -4.74 9.91 2.95
CA GLN A 28 -5.30 10.37 4.22
C GLN A 28 -4.28 10.33 5.38
N ARG A 29 -3.23 9.50 5.27
CA ARG A 29 -2.11 9.47 6.20
C ARG A 29 -1.02 10.50 5.87
N GLY A 30 -1.26 11.35 4.87
CA GLY A 30 -0.29 12.35 4.41
C GLY A 30 0.84 11.75 3.54
N ILE A 31 0.67 10.54 3.04
CA ILE A 31 1.65 9.85 2.19
C ILE A 31 1.27 10.05 0.72
N SER A 32 2.19 10.61 -0.06
CA SER A 32 2.01 10.69 -1.51
C SER A 32 2.25 9.32 -2.15
N ALA A 33 1.23 8.79 -2.83
CA ALA A 33 1.31 7.50 -3.51
C ALA A 33 1.78 7.64 -4.96
N ILE A 34 2.56 6.67 -5.46
CA ILE A 34 3.11 6.65 -6.82
C ILE A 34 2.63 5.41 -7.62
N PRO A 35 1.31 5.25 -7.85
CA PRO A 35 0.79 4.05 -8.52
C PRO A 35 1.17 4.00 -9.99
N LYS A 36 1.92 2.97 -10.39
CA LYS A 36 2.32 2.76 -11.77
C LYS A 36 1.22 2.06 -12.58
N SER A 37 0.87 2.62 -13.74
CA SER A 37 0.04 1.95 -14.75
C SER A 37 0.41 2.44 -16.15
N VAL A 38 0.14 1.61 -17.17
CA VAL A 38 0.16 1.99 -18.59
C VAL A 38 -1.24 1.95 -19.21
N LYS A 39 -2.24 1.47 -18.46
CA LYS A 39 -3.64 1.36 -18.91
C LYS A 39 -4.36 2.67 -18.58
N PRO A 40 -4.90 3.41 -19.57
CA PRO A 40 -5.58 4.69 -19.34
C PRO A 40 -6.72 4.61 -18.32
N SER A 41 -7.54 3.55 -18.38
CA SER A 41 -8.63 3.35 -17.42
C SER A 41 -8.14 3.26 -15.97
N ARG A 42 -7.02 2.57 -15.73
CA ARG A 42 -6.40 2.47 -14.41
C ARG A 42 -5.74 3.77 -13.98
N LEU A 43 -5.19 4.55 -14.90
CA LEU A 43 -4.64 5.88 -14.58
C LEU A 43 -5.73 6.81 -14.07
N LEU A 44 -6.88 6.84 -14.76
CA LEU A 44 -8.06 7.61 -14.33
C LEU A 44 -8.59 7.11 -12.98
N GLU A 45 -8.76 5.80 -12.84
CA GLU A 45 -9.23 5.18 -11.59
C GLU A 45 -8.32 5.52 -10.40
N ASN A 46 -7.00 5.43 -10.57
CA ASN A 46 -6.02 5.78 -9.55
C ASN A 46 -6.10 7.27 -9.17
N PHE A 47 -6.31 8.15 -10.15
CA PHE A 47 -6.45 9.59 -9.90
C PHE A 47 -7.72 9.90 -9.10
N GLN A 48 -8.84 9.27 -9.44
CA GLN A 48 -10.13 9.41 -8.76
C GLN A 48 -10.10 8.94 -7.30
N ALA A 49 -9.12 8.14 -6.89
CA ALA A 49 -8.97 7.72 -5.50
C ALA A 49 -8.82 8.91 -4.53
N ALA A 50 -8.35 10.08 -4.99
CA ALA A 50 -8.19 11.28 -4.18
C ALA A 50 -9.52 11.85 -3.65
N GLU A 51 -10.63 11.53 -4.32
CA GLU A 51 -11.99 11.95 -3.95
C GLU A 51 -12.57 11.08 -2.81
N ILE A 52 -12.00 9.89 -2.56
CA ILE A 52 -12.48 8.98 -1.53
C ILE A 52 -12.04 9.46 -0.14
N LYS A 53 -13.00 9.55 0.77
CA LYS A 53 -12.78 9.81 2.20
C LYS A 53 -13.20 8.60 3.03
N LEU A 54 -12.21 7.84 3.47
CA LEU A 54 -12.38 6.74 4.43
C LEU A 54 -12.69 7.31 5.81
N SER A 55 -13.63 6.65 6.50
CA SER A 55 -13.98 6.93 7.89
C SER A 55 -12.87 6.47 8.83
N THR A 56 -12.87 7.01 10.05
CA THR A 56 -11.94 6.58 11.11
C THR A 56 -11.98 5.07 11.36
N SER A 57 -13.17 4.46 11.31
CA SER A 57 -13.31 3.01 11.50
C SER A 57 -12.67 2.20 10.36
N GLU A 58 -12.82 2.65 9.10
CA GLU A 58 -12.16 1.99 7.96
C GLU A 58 -10.64 2.15 8.04
N LEU A 59 -10.14 3.34 8.39
CA LEU A 59 -8.71 3.58 8.59
C LEU A 59 -8.13 2.61 9.64
N GLN A 60 -8.80 2.46 10.78
CA GLN A 60 -8.40 1.54 11.85
C GLN A 60 -8.43 0.07 11.39
N LYS A 61 -9.44 -0.33 10.61
CA LYS A 61 -9.51 -1.69 10.04
C LYS A 61 -8.34 -1.96 9.08
N ILE A 62 -7.95 -0.98 8.27
CA ILE A 62 -6.83 -1.11 7.34
C ILE A 62 -5.50 -1.16 8.11
N GLU A 63 -5.34 -0.32 9.14
CA GLU A 63 -4.15 -0.31 9.99
C GLU A 63 -3.93 -1.65 10.70
N ALA A 64 -5.00 -2.29 11.17
CA ALA A 64 -4.95 -3.62 11.80
C ALA A 64 -4.54 -4.77 10.84
N ILE A 65 -4.40 -4.51 9.53
CA ILE A 65 -3.91 -5.51 8.57
C ILE A 65 -2.39 -5.75 8.73
N ASP A 66 -1.64 -4.83 9.36
CA ASP A 66 -0.19 -4.88 9.38
C ASP A 66 0.36 -6.28 9.71
N GLN A 67 1.24 -6.75 8.83
CA GLN A 67 1.85 -8.08 8.92
C GLN A 67 3.34 -8.01 9.24
N ASN A 68 3.89 -6.79 9.44
CA ASN A 68 5.32 -6.57 9.57
C ASN A 68 6.12 -7.18 8.39
N VAL A 69 5.58 -7.06 7.18
CA VAL A 69 6.18 -7.62 5.95
C VAL A 69 6.59 -6.49 5.02
N ARG A 70 7.84 -6.56 4.52
CA ARG A 70 8.35 -5.70 3.45
C ARG A 70 8.40 -6.48 2.14
N LEU A 71 7.54 -6.12 1.17
CA LEU A 71 7.48 -6.81 -0.13
C LEU A 71 8.78 -6.69 -0.94
N VAL A 72 9.42 -5.52 -0.90
CA VAL A 72 10.74 -5.29 -1.48
C VAL A 72 11.75 -5.22 -0.34
N ASN A 73 12.19 -6.38 0.14
CA ASN A 73 13.07 -6.51 1.32
C ASN A 73 14.57 -6.26 1.03
N GLY A 74 14.93 -5.84 -0.19
CA GLY A 74 16.31 -5.48 -0.51
C GLY A 74 17.31 -6.63 -0.57
N ALA A 75 16.87 -7.90 -0.55
CA ALA A 75 17.76 -9.07 -0.61
C ALA A 75 18.76 -9.05 -1.78
N PHE A 76 18.40 -8.40 -2.88
CA PHE A 76 19.25 -8.23 -4.05
C PHE A 76 20.50 -7.35 -3.80
N TRP A 77 20.54 -6.59 -2.71
CA TRP A 77 21.73 -5.85 -2.26
C TRP A 77 22.65 -6.66 -1.34
N VAL A 78 22.22 -7.83 -0.88
CA VAL A 78 23.00 -8.71 -0.02
C VAL A 78 23.82 -9.64 -0.91
N ILE A 79 25.10 -9.33 -1.05
CA ILE A 79 26.07 -10.06 -1.87
C ILE A 79 27.15 -10.69 -0.99
N GLU A 80 27.73 -11.80 -1.46
CA GLU A 80 28.83 -12.47 -0.76
C GLU A 80 30.06 -11.54 -0.65
N GLY A 81 30.62 -11.44 0.56
CA GLY A 81 31.72 -10.51 0.86
C GLY A 81 31.32 -9.03 0.93
N GLY A 82 30.03 -8.72 0.76
CA GLY A 82 29.49 -7.36 0.87
C GLY A 82 29.31 -6.89 2.31
N PRO A 83 29.10 -5.57 2.52
CA PRO A 83 28.98 -5.00 3.86
C PRO A 83 27.59 -5.17 4.50
N TRP A 84 26.61 -5.70 3.78
CA TRP A 84 25.21 -5.74 4.22
C TRP A 84 24.71 -7.18 4.41
N THR A 85 23.98 -7.39 5.50
CA THR A 85 23.08 -8.53 5.69
C THR A 85 21.63 -8.05 5.57
N LEU A 86 20.67 -8.97 5.39
CA LEU A 86 19.25 -8.61 5.36
C LEU A 86 18.78 -7.91 6.65
N GLN A 87 19.33 -8.32 7.80
CA GLN A 87 19.04 -7.73 9.09
C GLN A 87 19.57 -6.29 9.15
N SER A 88 20.86 -6.10 8.87
CA SER A 88 21.50 -4.79 8.93
C SER A 88 21.06 -3.80 7.85
N LEU A 89 20.34 -4.25 6.83
CA LEU A 89 19.88 -3.39 5.72
C LEU A 89 18.73 -2.47 6.14
N TRP A 90 17.88 -2.93 7.04
CA TRP A 90 16.69 -2.21 7.48
C TRP A 90 16.73 -1.81 8.95
N ASP A 91 17.60 -2.44 9.74
CA ASP A 91 17.89 -2.00 11.09
C ASP A 91 18.87 -0.83 11.04
N THR A 92 18.44 0.31 11.56
CA THR A 92 19.35 1.42 11.87
C THR A 92 20.16 1.00 13.11
N PRO A 93 21.49 1.24 13.18
CA PRO A 93 22.25 1.02 14.41
C PRO A 93 21.70 1.81 15.61
#